data_AF-A0A9P8Q9Q3-F1
#
_entry.id   AF-A0A9P8Q9Q3-F1
#
_cell.length_a   1.000
_cell.length_b   1.000
_cell.length_c   1.000
_cell.angle_alpha   90.00
_cell.angle_beta   90.00
_cell.angle_gamma   90.00
#
_symmetry.space_group_name_H-M   'P 1'
#
loop_
_entity.id
_entity.type
_entity.pdbx_description
1 polymer ?
#
loop_
_entity_poly.entity_id
_entity_poly.type
_entity_poly.pdbx_seq_one_letter_code
_entity_poly.pdbx_strand_id
1 'polypeptide(L)'
;VFTSTDSYDPRAVDIWSLAIIYCCMYLKRFPWKCPKMTDSSFKQYSMPDDQPHDYAKAAVVHNELIRKRKEERKRLRELENLKSLTLKDETSQSLNEEPDKTKPNHETEAHPQRPKLSSQKLSSSAKVPTSGTLQKFHGPYRLMRLLPHSSRPILSRMLTIDVTQRASMSDILNDSWYQEICMCTLDAKEKYVGCVNHVHTKLEDDASSHLDFYKAGQ
;
A
#
# COMPACT_ATOMS: atom_id res chain seq x y z
N VAL A 1 22.27 8.63 -39.66
CA VAL A 1 21.27 9.49 -38.97
C VAL A 1 19.89 8.97 -39.36
N PHE A 2 19.00 8.70 -38.41
CA PHE A 2 17.67 8.14 -38.71
C PHE A 2 16.68 9.25 -39.05
N THR A 3 16.46 9.49 -40.34
CA THR A 3 15.41 10.39 -40.85
C THR A 3 14.13 9.61 -41.11
N SER A 4 13.40 9.29 -40.05
CA SER A 4 11.98 8.92 -40.14
C SER A 4 11.16 10.13 -39.71
N THR A 5 10.17 10.53 -40.51
CA THR A 5 9.48 11.83 -40.36
C THR A 5 8.31 11.82 -39.37
N ASP A 6 7.98 10.69 -38.77
CA ASP A 6 7.11 10.62 -37.60
C ASP A 6 7.89 11.13 -36.37
N SER A 7 7.47 12.28 -35.83
CA SER A 7 8.19 12.94 -34.72
C SER A 7 8.09 12.14 -33.43
N TYR A 8 9.18 11.47 -33.06
CA TYR A 8 9.32 10.79 -31.76
C TYR A 8 9.25 11.81 -30.60
N ASP A 9 8.17 11.75 -29.80
CA ASP A 9 8.07 12.52 -28.57
C ASP A 9 8.59 11.70 -27.37
N PRO A 10 9.76 12.04 -26.80
CA PRO A 10 10.30 11.33 -25.64
C PRO A 10 9.40 11.47 -24.41
N ARG A 11 8.70 12.60 -24.25
CA ARG A 11 7.96 12.93 -23.02
C ARG A 11 6.87 11.90 -22.73
N ALA A 12 6.17 11.44 -23.77
CA ALA A 12 5.15 10.41 -23.64
C ALA A 12 5.74 9.01 -23.34
N VAL A 13 7.01 8.77 -23.68
CA VAL A 13 7.76 7.55 -23.31
C VAL A 13 8.25 7.64 -21.86
N ASP A 14 8.63 8.83 -21.39
CA ASP A 14 8.98 9.07 -19.99
C ASP A 14 7.76 8.86 -19.07
N ILE A 15 6.58 9.40 -19.43
CA ILE A 15 5.33 9.17 -18.69
C ILE A 15 5.00 7.67 -18.58
N TRP A 16 5.10 6.94 -19.69
CA TRP A 16 4.91 5.48 -19.69
C TRP A 16 5.92 4.79 -18.76
N SER A 17 7.19 5.17 -18.84
CA SER A 17 8.28 4.59 -18.05
C SER A 17 8.11 4.82 -16.55
N LEU A 18 7.67 6.01 -16.14
CA LEU A 18 7.34 6.33 -14.74
C LEU A 18 6.25 5.40 -14.19
N ALA A 19 5.19 5.11 -14.96
CA ALA A 19 4.14 4.19 -14.53
C ALA A 19 4.62 2.73 -14.48
N ILE A 20 5.53 2.31 -15.37
CA ILE A 20 6.18 0.99 -15.30
C ILE A 20 7.06 0.89 -14.05
N ILE A 21 7.86 1.92 -13.73
CA ILE A 21 8.67 1.98 -12.51
C ILE A 21 7.78 1.84 -11.27
N TYR A 22 6.68 2.61 -11.19
CA TYR A 22 5.69 2.47 -10.11
C TYR A 22 5.13 1.05 -10.00
N CYS A 23 4.71 0.45 -11.13
CA CYS A 23 4.23 -0.93 -11.15
C CYS A 23 5.27 -1.92 -10.61
N CYS A 24 6.54 -1.78 -11.00
CA CYS A 24 7.63 -2.62 -10.49
C CYS A 24 7.90 -2.40 -9.00
N MET A 25 7.91 -1.15 -8.53
CA MET A 25 8.11 -0.80 -7.12
C MET A 25 6.98 -1.34 -6.23
N TYR A 26 5.73 -1.32 -6.71
CA TYR A 26 4.57 -1.81 -5.98
C TYR A 26 4.43 -3.34 -6.03
N LEU A 27 4.51 -3.94 -7.23
CA LEU A 27 4.28 -5.38 -7.47
C LEU A 27 5.52 -6.25 -7.24
N LYS A 28 6.70 -5.64 -7.01
CA LYS A 28 8.02 -6.28 -6.88
C LYS A 28 8.45 -7.14 -8.09
N ARG A 29 7.83 -6.91 -9.25
CA ARG A 29 8.12 -7.58 -10.53
C ARG A 29 7.62 -6.75 -11.71
N PHE A 30 8.22 -6.96 -12.88
CA PHE A 30 7.78 -6.34 -14.12
C PHE A 30 6.41 -6.88 -14.60
N PRO A 31 5.54 -6.04 -15.21
CA PRO A 31 4.29 -6.48 -15.83
C PRO A 31 4.48 -7.43 -17.03
N TRP A 32 5.54 -7.24 -17.81
CA TRP A 32 5.94 -7.99 -19.01
C TRP A 32 7.46 -7.86 -19.21
N LYS A 33 8.07 -8.69 -20.06
CA LYS A 33 9.51 -8.60 -20.38
C LYS A 33 9.80 -7.48 -21.37
N CYS A 34 8.91 -7.26 -22.34
CA CYS A 34 9.01 -6.13 -23.27
C CYS A 34 7.62 -5.70 -23.79
N PRO A 35 7.40 -4.41 -24.09
CA PRO A 35 6.15 -3.92 -24.67
C PRO A 35 6.10 -4.22 -26.18
N LYS A 36 6.03 -5.51 -26.54
CA LYS A 36 5.91 -6.01 -27.91
C LYS A 36 4.80 -7.05 -27.97
N MET A 37 4.06 -7.13 -29.08
CA MET A 37 2.98 -8.12 -29.26
C MET A 37 3.45 -9.59 -29.26
N THR A 38 4.77 -9.83 -29.29
CA THR A 38 5.41 -11.14 -29.08
C THR A 38 5.46 -11.55 -27.61
N ASP A 39 5.41 -10.61 -26.66
CA ASP A 39 5.27 -10.91 -25.23
C ASP A 39 3.80 -11.19 -24.92
N SER A 40 3.50 -12.41 -24.46
CA SER A 40 2.14 -12.85 -24.14
C SER A 40 1.46 -11.96 -23.08
N SER A 41 2.22 -11.44 -22.11
CA SER A 41 1.65 -10.59 -21.05
C SER A 41 1.31 -9.20 -21.57
N PHE A 42 2.16 -8.62 -22.42
CA PHE A 42 1.85 -7.35 -23.09
C PHE A 42 0.73 -7.49 -24.13
N LYS A 43 0.71 -8.58 -24.91
CA LYS A 43 -0.39 -8.89 -25.83
C LYS A 43 -1.72 -9.00 -25.10
N GLN A 44 -1.76 -9.65 -23.94
CA GLN A 44 -2.96 -9.70 -23.09
C GLN A 44 -3.35 -8.34 -22.51
N TYR A 45 -2.38 -7.48 -22.18
CA TYR A 45 -2.65 -6.10 -21.72
C TYR A 45 -3.21 -5.21 -22.85
N SER A 46 -2.81 -5.46 -24.10
CA SER A 46 -3.20 -4.69 -25.29
C SER A 46 -4.57 -5.07 -25.88
N MET A 47 -5.27 -6.03 -25.29
CA MET A 47 -6.67 -6.33 -25.61
C MET A 47 -7.60 -5.26 -24.99
N PRO A 48 -8.85 -5.12 -25.45
CA PRO A 48 -9.88 -4.47 -24.64
C PRO A 48 -10.09 -5.22 -23.31
N ASP A 49 -10.58 -4.52 -22.28
CA ASP A 49 -11.06 -5.18 -21.06
C ASP A 49 -12.34 -6.00 -21.35
N ASP A 50 -12.56 -7.10 -20.61
CA ASP A 50 -13.79 -7.91 -20.68
C ASP A 50 -15.07 -7.11 -20.33
N GLN A 51 -14.93 -6.03 -19.55
CA GLN A 51 -16.01 -5.18 -19.03
C GLN A 51 -15.51 -3.72 -18.95
N PRO A 52 -16.37 -2.70 -19.13
CA PRO A 52 -15.97 -1.31 -18.89
C PRO A 52 -15.60 -1.04 -17.42
N HIS A 53 -14.39 -0.54 -17.17
CA HIS A 53 -13.91 -0.19 -15.82
C HIS A 53 -13.76 1.32 -15.63
N ASP A 54 -14.56 1.89 -14.73
CA ASP A 54 -14.41 3.29 -14.31
C ASP A 54 -13.49 3.37 -13.09
N TYR A 55 -12.21 3.66 -13.34
CA TYR A 55 -11.19 3.76 -12.29
C TYR A 55 -11.42 4.93 -11.33
N ALA A 56 -12.01 6.04 -11.79
CA ALA A 56 -12.26 7.21 -10.96
C ALA A 56 -13.40 6.96 -9.96
N LYS A 57 -14.53 6.41 -10.43
CA LYS A 57 -15.64 5.98 -9.55
C LYS A 57 -15.17 4.88 -8.58
N ALA A 58 -14.35 3.93 -9.04
CA ALA A 58 -13.79 2.90 -8.18
C ALA A 58 -12.88 3.45 -7.07
N ALA A 59 -12.09 4.50 -7.35
CA ALA A 59 -11.28 5.19 -6.35
C ALA A 59 -12.14 5.89 -5.28
N VAL A 60 -13.14 6.67 -5.70
CA VAL A 60 -14.05 7.40 -4.80
C VAL A 60 -14.83 6.43 -3.89
N VAL A 61 -15.43 5.38 -4.46
CA VAL A 61 -16.17 4.36 -3.69
C VAL A 61 -15.26 3.61 -2.70
N HIS A 62 -14.01 3.32 -3.10
CA HIS A 62 -13.04 2.71 -2.19
C HIS A 62 -12.70 3.64 -1.02
N ASN A 63 -12.42 4.92 -1.28
CA ASN A 63 -12.08 5.90 -0.26
C ASN A 63 -13.25 6.11 0.71
N GLU A 64 -14.49 6.15 0.23
CA GLU A 64 -15.68 6.26 1.08
C GLU A 64 -15.89 5.00 1.96
N LEU A 65 -15.66 3.81 1.42
CA LEU A 65 -15.73 2.55 2.16
C LEU A 65 -14.63 2.47 3.24
N ILE A 66 -13.42 2.95 2.96
CA ILE A 66 -12.34 3.04 3.94
C ILE A 66 -12.67 4.08 5.03
N ARG A 67 -13.29 5.22 4.69
CA ARG A 67 -13.77 6.22 5.66
C ARG A 67 -14.82 5.62 6.60
N LYS A 68 -15.88 5.00 6.05
CA LYS A 68 -16.95 4.34 6.84
C LYS A 68 -16.38 3.30 7.82
N ARG A 69 -15.44 2.46 7.38
CA ARG A 69 -14.75 1.46 8.23
C ARG A 69 -13.84 2.06 9.31
N LYS A 70 -13.29 3.26 9.12
CA LYS A 70 -12.55 4.00 10.15
C LYS A 70 -13.50 4.58 11.21
N GLU A 71 -14.61 5.17 10.78
CA GLU A 71 -15.65 5.74 11.66
C GLU A 71 -16.34 4.67 12.51
N GLU A 72 -16.73 3.55 11.91
CA GLU A 72 -17.29 2.38 12.61
C GLU A 72 -16.34 1.85 13.69
N ARG A 73 -15.06 1.66 13.34
CA ARG A 73 -14.02 1.22 14.28
C ARG A 73 -13.78 2.22 15.41
N LYS A 74 -13.91 3.52 15.15
CA LYS A 74 -13.84 4.56 16.18
C LYS A 74 -15.03 4.46 17.13
N ARG A 75 -16.27 4.40 16.61
CA ARG A 75 -17.50 4.24 17.42
C ARG A 75 -17.47 2.99 18.30
N LEU A 76 -17.00 1.86 17.77
CA LEU A 76 -16.87 0.62 18.54
C LEU A 76 -15.91 0.77 19.72
N ARG A 77 -14.76 1.44 19.53
CA ARG A 77 -13.81 1.76 20.61
C ARG A 77 -14.36 2.76 21.63
N GLU A 78 -15.14 3.73 21.19
CA GLU A 78 -15.80 4.70 22.08
C GLU A 78 -16.86 4.02 22.95
N LEU A 79 -17.65 3.09 22.39
CA LEU A 79 -18.60 2.26 23.12
C LEU A 79 -17.92 1.28 24.09
N GLU A 80 -16.79 0.68 23.68
CA GLU A 80 -15.96 -0.18 24.53
C GLU A 80 -15.37 0.59 25.72
N ASN A 81 -14.81 1.78 25.46
CA ASN A 81 -14.28 2.66 26.49
C ASN A 81 -15.38 3.11 27.48
N LEU A 82 -16.55 3.51 26.98
CA LEU A 82 -17.69 3.90 27.83
C LEU A 82 -18.16 2.75 28.74
N LYS A 83 -18.27 1.53 28.21
CA LYS A 83 -18.57 0.33 29.03
C LYS A 83 -17.50 0.04 30.07
N SER A 84 -16.22 0.29 29.75
CA SER A 84 -15.10 0.12 30.69
C SER A 84 -15.09 1.16 31.82
N LEU A 85 -15.83 2.26 31.66
CA LEU A 85 -16.05 3.28 32.70
C LEU A 85 -17.25 2.91 33.57
N THR A 86 -18.40 2.56 32.99
CA THR A 86 -19.60 2.20 33.77
C THR A 86 -19.36 0.98 34.67
N LEU A 87 -18.66 -0.05 34.18
CA LEU A 87 -18.31 -1.23 34.98
C LEU A 87 -17.35 -0.92 36.14
N LYS A 88 -16.60 0.19 36.09
CA LYS A 88 -15.73 0.62 37.20
C LYS A 88 -16.52 1.34 38.29
N ASP A 89 -17.46 2.21 37.92
CA ASP A 89 -18.38 2.84 38.89
C ASP A 89 -19.21 1.78 39.63
N GLU A 90 -19.76 0.79 38.91
CA GLU A 90 -20.54 -0.30 39.53
C GLU A 90 -19.68 -1.18 40.46
N THR A 91 -18.41 -1.42 40.11
CA THR A 91 -17.47 -2.16 40.99
C THR A 91 -17.09 -1.34 42.24
N SER A 92 -17.16 -0.01 42.19
CA SER A 92 -16.81 0.87 43.32
C SER A 92 -17.90 1.01 44.40
N GLN A 93 -19.08 0.40 44.23
CA GLN A 93 -20.15 0.41 45.24
C GLN A 93 -20.31 -0.89 46.05
N SER A 94 -19.44 -1.89 45.83
CA SER A 94 -19.46 -3.12 46.63
C SER A 94 -18.06 -3.71 46.83
N LEU A 95 -17.46 -3.42 47.99
CA LEU A 95 -16.63 -4.31 48.84
C LEU A 95 -15.78 -3.47 49.81
N ASN A 96 -16.37 -3.14 50.97
CA ASN A 96 -15.61 -2.80 52.18
C ASN A 96 -15.49 -4.07 53.04
N GLU A 97 -14.42 -4.85 52.88
CA GLU A 97 -13.85 -5.70 53.94
C GLU A 97 -12.32 -5.78 53.78
N GLU A 98 -11.59 -5.87 54.89
CA GLU A 98 -10.12 -5.76 54.97
C GLU A 98 -9.40 -7.11 54.74
N PRO A 99 -8.10 -7.09 54.36
CA PRO A 99 -7.35 -8.30 54.00
C PRO A 99 -6.61 -8.94 55.20
N ASP A 100 -6.88 -10.22 55.47
CA ASP A 100 -6.04 -11.03 56.37
C ASP A 100 -4.81 -11.64 55.64
N LYS A 101 -3.78 -12.00 56.40
CA LYS A 101 -2.41 -12.27 55.91
C LYS A 101 -2.01 -13.72 56.09
N THR A 102 -1.46 -14.35 55.05
CA THR A 102 -0.45 -15.41 55.26
C THR A 102 0.53 -15.58 54.08
N LYS A 103 1.80 -15.80 54.42
CA LYS A 103 2.96 -16.24 53.59
C LYS A 103 3.69 -17.32 54.42
N PRO A 104 4.38 -18.35 53.87
CA PRO A 104 5.57 -18.28 52.98
C PRO A 104 5.50 -19.25 51.76
N ASN A 105 6.48 -19.48 50.86
CA ASN A 105 7.82 -18.90 50.55
C ASN A 105 8.08 -18.96 49.00
N HIS A 106 9.19 -18.48 48.40
CA HIS A 106 10.50 -19.15 48.13
C HIS A 106 10.40 -20.66 47.80
N GLU A 107 10.95 -21.21 46.70
CA GLU A 107 11.97 -20.79 45.70
C GLU A 107 11.84 -21.66 44.41
N THR A 108 12.57 -21.56 43.27
CA THR A 108 13.70 -20.71 42.83
C THR A 108 13.60 -20.34 41.31
N GLU A 109 14.42 -20.92 40.40
CA GLU A 109 14.53 -20.57 38.95
C GLU A 109 14.26 -21.75 38.01
N ALA A 110 13.70 -21.48 36.80
CA ALA A 110 14.26 -21.89 35.49
C ALA A 110 13.32 -21.61 34.29
N HIS A 111 13.92 -21.33 33.12
CA HIS A 111 13.32 -21.45 31.78
C HIS A 111 13.19 -22.97 31.40
N PRO A 112 12.43 -23.46 30.37
CA PRO A 112 12.07 -22.75 29.12
C PRO A 112 10.73 -23.17 28.40
N GLN A 113 10.58 -22.72 27.15
CA GLN A 113 9.77 -23.27 26.02
C GLN A 113 8.30 -22.83 25.80
N ARG A 114 7.93 -22.81 24.51
CA ARG A 114 6.60 -22.44 23.97
C ARG A 114 5.67 -23.66 23.90
N PRO A 115 4.37 -23.53 24.26
CA PRO A 115 3.36 -24.51 23.87
C PRO A 115 3.16 -24.55 22.35
N LYS A 116 3.17 -25.74 21.75
CA LYS A 116 2.71 -25.96 20.36
C LYS A 116 1.19 -26.09 20.39
N LEU A 117 0.44 -25.12 19.85
CA LEU A 117 -1.01 -25.28 19.75
C LEU A 117 -1.36 -26.16 18.55
N SER A 118 -2.00 -27.31 18.85
CA SER A 118 -2.44 -28.28 17.85
C SER A 118 -3.64 -27.79 17.04
N SER A 119 -3.73 -28.22 15.78
CA SER A 119 -4.89 -27.98 14.93
C SER A 119 -6.13 -28.72 15.46
N GLN A 120 -7.14 -28.00 15.92
CA GLN A 120 -8.50 -28.54 16.08
C GLN A 120 -9.46 -27.86 15.11
N LYS A 121 -10.16 -28.69 14.31
CA LYS A 121 -11.26 -28.26 13.44
C LYS A 121 -12.44 -27.84 14.32
N LEU A 122 -12.95 -26.63 14.10
CA LEU A 122 -14.32 -26.27 14.46
C LEU A 122 -15.05 -25.78 13.21
N SER A 123 -16.07 -26.54 12.81
CA SER A 123 -16.87 -26.28 11.62
C SER A 123 -18.01 -25.30 11.92
N SER A 124 -18.10 -24.23 11.14
CA SER A 124 -19.36 -23.49 10.95
C SER A 124 -19.56 -23.25 9.45
N SER A 125 -20.81 -23.34 8.98
CA SER A 125 -21.11 -23.45 7.56
C SER A 125 -21.45 -22.11 6.93
N ALA A 126 -20.56 -21.60 6.09
CA ALA A 126 -20.84 -20.53 5.14
C ALA A 126 -20.30 -20.95 3.76
N LYS A 127 -21.19 -21.02 2.75
CA LYS A 127 -20.86 -21.57 1.43
C LYS A 127 -20.01 -20.60 0.60
N VAL A 128 -18.69 -20.63 0.80
CA VAL A 128 -17.75 -20.07 -0.19
C VAL A 128 -17.68 -21.02 -1.40
N PRO A 129 -17.95 -20.56 -2.63
CA PRO A 129 -17.85 -21.39 -3.83
C PRO A 129 -16.39 -21.58 -4.24
N THR A 130 -15.68 -22.49 -3.56
CA THR A 130 -14.27 -22.83 -3.81
C THR A 130 -14.09 -23.70 -5.06
N SER A 131 -14.51 -23.20 -6.22
CA SER A 131 -14.07 -23.68 -7.54
C SER A 131 -14.27 -22.60 -8.59
N GLY A 132 -13.32 -21.65 -8.61
CA GLY A 132 -13.19 -20.68 -9.70
C GLY A 132 -11.99 -21.05 -10.56
N THR A 133 -12.24 -21.56 -11.78
CA THR A 133 -11.24 -21.46 -12.85
C THR A 133 -10.77 -20.03 -12.90
N LEU A 134 -9.45 -19.77 -12.83
CA LEU A 134 -8.91 -18.41 -12.93
C LEU A 134 -9.36 -17.80 -14.26
N GLN A 135 -10.42 -16.99 -14.22
CA GLN A 135 -10.95 -16.36 -15.42
C GLN A 135 -9.84 -15.55 -16.06
N LYS A 136 -9.66 -15.74 -17.36
CA LYS A 136 -8.51 -15.23 -18.11
C LYS A 136 -8.74 -13.77 -18.52
N PHE A 137 -9.03 -12.92 -17.53
CA PHE A 137 -9.24 -11.49 -17.69
C PHE A 137 -8.17 -10.90 -18.60
N HIS A 138 -8.61 -10.26 -19.68
CA HIS A 138 -7.75 -9.58 -20.63
C HIS A 138 -7.91 -8.06 -20.53
N GLY A 139 -7.03 -7.34 -21.21
CA GLY A 139 -6.96 -5.89 -21.18
C GLY A 139 -6.25 -5.29 -19.96
N PRO A 140 -6.21 -3.94 -19.89
CA PRO A 140 -5.51 -3.20 -18.85
C PRO A 140 -5.92 -3.54 -17.41
N TYR A 141 -7.17 -3.92 -17.17
CA TYR A 141 -7.68 -4.23 -15.84
C TYR A 141 -6.92 -5.37 -15.16
N ARG A 142 -6.41 -6.33 -15.92
CA ARG A 142 -5.56 -7.42 -15.43
C ARG A 142 -4.35 -6.92 -14.62
N LEU A 143 -3.79 -5.77 -15.01
CA LEU A 143 -2.73 -5.07 -14.29
C LEU A 143 -3.30 -4.09 -13.26
N MET A 144 -4.24 -3.22 -13.66
CA MET A 144 -4.77 -2.15 -12.81
C MET A 144 -5.38 -2.67 -11.50
N ARG A 145 -6.07 -3.82 -11.53
CA ARG A 145 -6.67 -4.44 -10.32
C ARG A 145 -5.65 -4.84 -9.25
N LEU A 146 -4.37 -4.96 -9.60
CA LEU A 146 -3.27 -5.28 -8.68
C LEU A 146 -2.70 -4.05 -7.97
N LEU A 147 -3.05 -2.84 -8.43
CA LEU A 147 -2.56 -1.57 -7.91
C LEU A 147 -3.56 -0.95 -6.90
N PRO A 148 -3.15 0.00 -6.05
CA PRO A 148 -4.06 0.74 -5.15
C PRO A 148 -5.23 1.37 -5.89
N HIS A 149 -6.41 1.42 -5.27
CA HIS A 149 -7.59 2.04 -5.91
C HIS A 149 -7.37 3.53 -6.23
N SER A 150 -6.63 4.25 -5.37
CA SER A 150 -6.32 5.67 -5.54
C SER A 150 -5.48 5.98 -6.78
N SER A 151 -4.53 5.11 -7.16
CA SER A 151 -3.56 5.40 -8.23
C SER A 151 -3.97 4.90 -9.62
N ARG A 152 -4.98 4.00 -9.69
CA ARG A 152 -5.52 3.50 -10.97
C ARG A 152 -5.97 4.58 -11.96
N PRO A 153 -6.65 5.69 -11.56
CA PRO A 153 -7.12 6.70 -12.51
C PRO A 153 -5.97 7.25 -13.38
N ILE A 154 -4.95 7.84 -12.77
CA ILE A 154 -3.81 8.39 -13.51
C ILE A 154 -2.94 7.29 -14.15
N LEU A 155 -2.65 6.18 -13.46
CA LEU A 155 -1.80 5.12 -14.01
C LEU A 155 -2.41 4.43 -15.24
N SER A 156 -3.73 4.33 -15.33
CA SER A 156 -4.41 3.83 -16.54
C SER A 156 -4.19 4.76 -17.74
N ARG A 157 -4.21 6.07 -17.52
CA ARG A 157 -3.90 7.09 -18.55
C ARG A 157 -2.41 7.14 -18.89
N MET A 158 -1.51 6.97 -17.92
CA MET A 158 -0.06 6.91 -18.17
C MET A 158 0.36 5.66 -18.97
N LEU A 159 -0.32 4.53 -18.76
CA LEU A 159 -0.10 3.27 -19.48
C LEU A 159 -1.05 3.07 -20.68
N THR A 160 -1.67 4.15 -21.17
CA THR A 160 -2.45 4.08 -22.42
C THR A 160 -1.51 3.89 -23.61
N ILE A 161 -1.78 2.88 -24.43
CA ILE A 161 -0.91 2.43 -25.53
C ILE A 161 -0.85 3.48 -26.65
N ASP A 162 -1.99 4.07 -26.99
CA ASP A 162 -2.05 5.25 -27.84
C ASP A 162 -1.29 6.41 -27.19
N VAL A 163 -0.33 6.98 -27.91
CA VAL A 163 0.50 8.10 -27.46
C VAL A 163 -0.32 9.39 -27.35
N THR A 164 -1.33 9.57 -28.21
CA THR A 164 -2.17 10.78 -28.27
C THR A 164 -3.17 10.88 -27.11
N GLN A 165 -3.57 9.72 -26.55
CA GLN A 165 -4.53 9.63 -25.44
C GLN A 165 -3.83 9.45 -24.07
N ARG A 166 -2.48 9.40 -24.06
CA ARG A 166 -1.69 9.22 -22.84
C ARG A 166 -1.75 10.47 -21.95
N ALA A 167 -1.68 10.28 -20.63
CA ALA A 167 -1.53 11.38 -19.69
C ALA A 167 -0.30 12.26 -20.02
N SER A 168 -0.45 13.57 -19.88
CA SER A 168 0.66 14.52 -19.84
C SER A 168 1.27 14.60 -18.43
N MET A 169 2.43 15.27 -18.29
CA MET A 169 2.96 15.60 -16.95
C MET A 169 1.98 16.50 -16.17
N SER A 170 1.30 17.42 -16.85
CA SER A 170 0.30 18.31 -16.25
C SER A 170 -0.91 17.54 -15.71
N ASP A 171 -1.31 16.42 -16.32
CA ASP A 171 -2.35 15.55 -15.78
C ASP A 171 -1.92 14.89 -14.47
N ILE A 172 -0.66 14.50 -14.35
CA ILE A 172 -0.13 13.82 -13.16
C ILE A 172 -0.02 14.80 -11.99
N LEU A 173 0.53 15.99 -12.22
CA LEU A 173 0.68 17.01 -11.18
C LEU A 173 -0.67 17.56 -10.67
N ASN A 174 -1.75 17.40 -11.45
CA ASN A 174 -3.11 17.76 -11.08
C ASN A 174 -3.98 16.55 -10.65
N ASP A 175 -3.43 15.33 -10.59
CA ASP A 175 -4.17 14.16 -10.10
C ASP A 175 -4.30 14.20 -8.57
N SER A 176 -5.50 13.92 -8.06
CA SER A 176 -5.79 14.01 -6.63
C SER A 176 -4.98 13.02 -5.79
N TRP A 177 -4.71 11.81 -6.30
CA TRP A 177 -3.87 10.86 -5.58
C TRP A 177 -2.41 11.30 -5.58
N TYR A 178 -1.90 11.88 -6.67
CA TYR A 178 -0.55 12.44 -6.70
C TYR A 178 -0.39 13.59 -5.68
N GLN A 179 -1.37 14.49 -5.59
CA GLN A 179 -1.38 15.59 -4.62
C GLN A 179 -1.53 15.12 -3.16
N GLU A 180 -2.13 13.95 -2.91
CA GLU A 180 -2.16 13.30 -1.60
C GLU A 180 -0.80 12.69 -1.17
N ILE A 181 0.21 12.61 -2.06
CA ILE A 181 1.54 12.06 -1.72
C ILE A 181 2.34 13.06 -0.88
N CYS A 182 2.15 12.97 0.44
CA CYS A 182 2.91 13.77 1.42
C CYS A 182 4.41 13.45 1.35
N MET A 183 5.21 14.46 1.01
CA MET A 183 6.67 14.45 0.88
C MET A 183 7.27 15.51 1.81
N CYS A 184 8.51 15.32 2.26
CA CYS A 184 9.23 16.37 2.96
C CYS A 184 9.77 17.40 1.97
N THR A 185 9.82 18.67 2.38
CA THR A 185 10.19 19.81 1.53
C THR A 185 11.13 20.75 2.28
N LEU A 186 11.64 21.77 1.59
CA LEU A 186 12.27 22.93 2.21
C LEU A 186 11.29 24.12 2.13
N ASP A 187 11.17 24.86 3.23
CA ASP A 187 10.51 26.16 3.27
C ASP A 187 11.32 27.20 2.47
N ALA A 188 10.74 28.36 2.17
CA ALA A 188 11.40 29.49 1.49
C ALA A 188 12.60 30.09 2.25
N LYS A 189 12.93 29.55 3.44
CA LYS A 189 14.11 29.86 4.26
C LYS A 189 15.06 28.65 4.38
N GLU A 190 15.01 27.74 3.42
CA GLU A 190 15.76 26.47 3.35
C GLU A 190 15.55 25.52 4.56
N LYS A 191 14.58 25.83 5.42
CA LYS A 191 14.27 25.03 6.61
C LYS A 191 13.50 23.78 6.20
N TYR A 192 14.03 22.61 6.55
CA TYR A 192 13.36 21.32 6.38
C TYR A 192 11.96 21.29 7.04
N VAL A 193 10.96 20.92 6.24
CA VAL A 193 9.56 20.67 6.63
C VAL A 193 9.28 19.17 6.50
N GLY A 194 9.14 18.50 7.64
CA GLY A 194 8.90 17.06 7.72
C GLY A 194 7.42 16.68 7.56
N CYS A 195 7.15 15.65 6.76
CA CYS A 195 5.84 15.02 6.66
C CYS A 195 5.56 14.10 7.86
N VAL A 196 4.30 14.04 8.30
CA VAL A 196 3.83 13.25 9.46
C VAL A 196 3.90 11.72 9.30
N ASN A 197 4.20 11.19 8.11
CA ASN A 197 4.05 9.76 7.79
C ASN A 197 5.38 8.99 7.59
N HIS A 198 6.53 9.65 7.66
CA HIS A 198 7.84 8.99 7.57
C HIS A 198 8.92 9.73 8.39
N VAL A 199 9.99 9.01 8.72
CA VAL A 199 11.17 9.55 9.41
C VAL A 199 12.29 9.73 8.39
N HIS A 200 12.88 10.92 8.34
CA HIS A 200 14.13 11.11 7.59
C HIS A 200 15.30 10.57 8.39
N THR A 201 15.89 9.47 7.90
CA THR A 201 17.28 9.14 8.23
C THR A 201 18.16 10.20 7.60
N LYS A 202 18.60 11.19 8.39
CA LYS A 202 19.70 12.05 7.98
C LYS A 202 20.97 11.22 8.00
N LEU A 203 21.64 11.13 6.86
CA LEU A 203 23.07 10.90 6.84
C LEU A 203 23.73 12.25 7.09
N GLU A 204 24.81 12.26 7.86
CA GLU A 204 25.67 13.44 7.98
C GLU A 204 26.66 13.40 6.82
N ASP A 205 27.04 14.55 6.26
CA ASP A 205 28.05 14.64 5.20
C ASP A 205 29.47 14.47 5.78
N ASP A 206 29.67 13.41 6.56
CA ASP A 206 30.95 13.01 7.09
C ASP A 206 31.78 12.34 5.99
N ALA A 207 33.08 12.67 5.91
CA ALA A 207 33.94 12.16 4.84
C ALA A 207 34.19 10.63 4.94
N SER A 208 33.83 9.98 6.04
CA SER A 208 34.00 8.52 6.22
C SER A 208 32.93 7.73 5.47
N SER A 209 31.68 8.20 5.44
CA SER A 209 30.53 7.53 4.80
C SER A 209 30.79 7.07 3.35
N HIS A 210 31.59 7.82 2.59
CA HIS A 210 31.96 7.52 1.21
C HIS A 210 33.28 6.75 1.02
N LEU A 211 34.10 6.60 2.08
CA LEU A 211 35.45 6.03 2.01
C LEU A 211 35.59 4.63 2.63
N ASP A 212 34.79 4.28 3.63
CA ASP A 212 35.01 3.07 4.46
C ASP A 212 34.93 1.72 3.72
N PHE A 213 34.39 1.69 2.51
CA PHE A 213 34.32 0.47 1.67
C PHE A 213 35.44 0.34 0.63
N TYR A 214 36.32 1.34 0.47
CA TYR A 214 37.45 1.30 -0.48
C TYR A 214 38.79 0.84 0.14
N LYS A 215 38.74 0.09 1.24
CA LYS A 215 39.89 -0.71 1.70
C LYS A 215 40.14 -1.85 0.71
N ALA A 216 41.04 -1.60 -0.24
CA ALA A 216 41.46 -2.58 -1.23
C ALA A 216 41.91 -3.89 -0.55
N GLY A 217 41.47 -5.02 -1.11
CA GLY A 217 41.98 -6.33 -0.72
C GLY A 217 43.48 -6.45 -1.04
N GLN A 218 44.19 -7.16 -0.17
CA GLN A 218 45.59 -7.55 -0.34
C GLN A 218 45.74 -8.64 -1.41
#